data_AF-A0A6B1BPR7-F1
#
_entry.id   AF-A0A6B1BPR7-F1
#
_cell.length_a   1.000
_cell.length_b   1.000
_cell.length_c   1.000
_cell.angle_alpha   90.00
_cell.angle_beta   90.00
_cell.angle_gamma   90.00
#
_symmetry.space_group_name_H-M   'P 1'
#
loop_
_entity.id
_entity.type
_entity.pdbx_description
1 polymer ?
#
loop_
_entity_poly.entity_id
_entity_poly.type
_entity_poly.pdbx_seq_one_letter_code
_entity_poly.pdbx_strand_id
1 'polypeptide(L)'
;MSEEWRFGEFDIDESYVDFFGVDIVQGRNLFIGDRYQDRDSPVKYLLNETAVKMIGWDQPIGKRFGRAGRIDGVIVGVIGDFHLGSLHHQIPPLVFRQGSIKFLYLKIAPQNMPETLQFIGQMWKELLPERPFTYAFLDEKLDRTNYEKEIQLSQVFSAFSALAILISCLGLLGLVSFMVERRTKEIGIRKVVGASEYDILRLFLKEFLFLVVISNAIALPIAYWGIHQWLESFAYRTQADITIFTGTGLLTLFITGITVGFLILKNARRNPVDALRYE
;
A
#
# COMPACT_ATOMS: atom_id res chain seq x y z
N MET A 1 -15.25 -7.72 -34.76
CA MET A 1 -15.73 -6.47 -34.13
C MET A 1 -14.59 -6.00 -33.25
N SER A 2 -13.84 -5.03 -33.74
CA SER A 2 -12.59 -4.54 -33.14
C SER A 2 -12.87 -3.89 -31.79
N GLU A 3 -12.20 -4.34 -30.74
CA GLU A 3 -12.08 -3.56 -29.51
C GLU A 3 -11.54 -2.18 -29.88
N GLU A 4 -12.37 -1.14 -29.75
CA GLU A 4 -11.93 0.24 -29.89
C GLU A 4 -11.00 0.52 -28.72
N TRP A 5 -9.71 0.33 -28.95
CA TRP A 5 -8.66 0.65 -28.01
C TRP A 5 -8.66 2.16 -27.74
N ARG A 6 -9.20 2.57 -26.59
CA ARG A 6 -9.18 3.98 -26.16
C ARG A 6 -7.81 4.28 -25.56
N PHE A 7 -6.93 4.85 -26.38
CA PHE A 7 -5.72 5.48 -25.89
C PHE A 7 -6.08 6.62 -24.94
N GLY A 8 -5.35 6.75 -23.83
CA GLY A 8 -5.42 7.93 -22.98
C GLY A 8 -4.68 9.08 -23.67
N GLU A 9 -5.35 10.21 -23.86
CA GLU A 9 -4.84 11.29 -24.71
C GLU A 9 -4.60 12.55 -23.89
N PHE A 10 -3.35 13.00 -23.87
CA PHE A 10 -2.90 14.12 -23.06
C PHE A 10 -2.32 15.23 -23.94
N ASP A 11 -2.78 16.45 -23.69
CA ASP A 11 -2.18 17.66 -24.24
C ASP A 11 -1.22 18.21 -23.18
N ILE A 12 0.07 18.27 -23.52
CA ILE A 12 1.15 18.66 -22.61
C ILE A 12 1.96 19.83 -23.20
N ASP A 13 2.79 20.45 -22.37
CA ASP A 13 3.86 21.34 -22.82
C ASP A 13 5.21 20.61 -22.83
N GLU A 14 6.25 21.32 -23.25
CA GLU A 14 7.63 20.83 -23.29
C GLU A 14 8.18 20.48 -21.89
N SER A 15 7.64 21.09 -20.83
CA SER A 15 8.14 20.93 -19.46
C SER A 15 7.54 19.73 -18.75
N TYR A 16 6.42 19.17 -19.25
CA TYR A 16 5.67 18.11 -18.57
C TYR A 16 6.52 16.88 -18.23
N VAL A 17 7.27 16.36 -19.20
CA VAL A 17 8.08 15.13 -19.02
C VAL A 17 9.11 15.33 -17.91
N ASP A 18 9.84 16.46 -17.94
CA ASP A 18 10.85 16.79 -16.94
C ASP A 18 10.22 17.13 -15.58
N PHE A 19 9.08 17.82 -15.56
CA PHE A 19 8.36 18.20 -14.34
C PHE A 19 7.92 16.97 -13.53
N PHE A 20 7.42 15.94 -14.21
CA PHE A 20 7.02 14.68 -13.59
C PHE A 20 8.17 13.68 -13.45
N GLY A 21 9.38 14.01 -13.92
CA GLY A 21 10.54 13.15 -13.85
C GLY A 21 10.36 11.84 -14.63
N VAL A 22 9.66 11.89 -15.77
CA VAL A 22 9.44 10.72 -16.63
C VAL A 22 10.61 10.58 -17.58
N ASP A 23 11.19 9.39 -17.66
CA ASP A 23 12.32 9.12 -18.55
C ASP A 23 11.90 9.03 -20.02
N ILE A 24 12.76 9.51 -20.92
CA ILE A 24 12.63 9.28 -22.36
C ILE A 24 13.35 7.98 -22.71
N VAL A 25 12.60 6.98 -23.13
CA VAL A 25 13.11 5.64 -23.46
C VAL A 25 13.68 5.61 -24.88
N GLN A 26 13.04 6.29 -25.83
CA GLN A 26 13.52 6.40 -27.21
C GLN A 26 13.18 7.77 -27.81
N GLY A 27 14.01 8.23 -28.76
CA GLY A 27 13.77 9.48 -29.48
C GLY A 27 14.03 10.71 -28.60
N ARG A 28 13.07 11.65 -28.58
CA ARG A 28 13.21 12.94 -27.88
C ARG A 28 11.89 13.44 -27.30
N ASN A 29 11.95 14.40 -26.39
CA ASN A 29 10.80 15.14 -25.87
C ASN A 29 10.19 16.07 -26.94
N LEU A 30 8.99 16.59 -26.67
CA LEU A 30 8.38 17.69 -27.41
C LEU A 30 9.06 19.02 -27.06
N PHE A 31 9.20 19.88 -28.05
CA PHE A 31 9.73 21.23 -27.88
C PHE A 31 8.68 22.28 -28.26
N ILE A 32 8.88 23.53 -27.84
CA ILE A 32 7.99 24.66 -28.19
C ILE A 32 7.70 24.74 -29.70
N GLY A 33 8.70 24.44 -30.54
CA GLY A 33 8.56 24.43 -32.00
C GLY A 33 7.77 23.24 -32.57
N ASP A 34 7.43 22.22 -31.78
CA ASP A 34 6.59 21.11 -32.22
C ASP A 34 5.09 21.42 -32.10
N ARG A 35 4.75 22.57 -31.48
CA ARG A 35 3.38 23.07 -31.40
C ARG A 35 2.90 23.36 -32.82
N TYR A 36 1.62 23.11 -33.08
CA TYR A 36 0.97 23.45 -34.35
C TYR A 36 1.39 24.85 -34.84
N GLN A 37 2.31 24.90 -35.80
CA GLN A 37 2.73 26.15 -36.43
C GLN A 37 1.80 26.47 -37.60
N ASP A 38 1.42 25.45 -38.39
CA ASP A 38 0.53 25.56 -39.55
C ASP A 38 -0.43 24.35 -39.66
N ARG A 39 -1.56 24.52 -40.37
CA ARG A 39 -2.57 23.46 -40.57
C ARG A 39 -2.03 22.21 -41.28
N ASP A 40 -0.95 22.35 -42.05
CA ASP A 40 -0.32 21.28 -42.84
C ASP A 40 0.89 20.66 -42.16
N SER A 41 1.34 21.19 -41.02
CA SER A 41 2.47 20.63 -40.28
C SER A 41 2.04 19.33 -39.57
N PRO A 42 2.81 18.23 -39.71
CA PRO A 42 2.47 16.96 -39.09
C PRO A 42 2.59 17.05 -37.56
N VAL A 43 1.57 16.58 -36.85
CA VAL A 43 1.55 16.53 -35.39
C VAL A 43 2.70 15.69 -34.86
N LYS A 44 3.33 16.12 -33.77
CA LYS A 44 4.36 15.35 -33.09
C LYS A 44 3.76 14.65 -31.88
N TYR A 45 3.95 13.33 -31.81
CA TYR A 45 3.41 12.48 -30.77
C TYR A 45 4.52 11.88 -29.91
N LEU A 46 4.28 11.83 -28.59
CA LEU A 46 4.96 10.91 -27.68
C LEU A 46 4.01 9.79 -27.30
N LEU A 47 4.56 8.58 -27.19
CA LEU A 47 3.84 7.41 -26.70
C LEU A 47 4.50 6.91 -25.42
N ASN A 48 3.75 6.29 -24.52
CA ASN A 48 4.40 5.49 -23.47
C ASN A 48 4.82 4.11 -24.00
N GLU A 49 5.65 3.41 -23.24
CA GLU A 49 6.07 2.05 -23.58
C GLU A 49 4.90 1.09 -23.78
N THR A 50 3.87 1.17 -22.92
CA THR A 50 2.68 0.31 -23.05
C THR A 50 1.97 0.51 -24.40
N ALA A 51 1.81 1.76 -24.86
CA ALA A 51 1.24 2.03 -26.19
C ALA A 51 2.08 1.43 -27.32
N VAL A 52 3.40 1.53 -27.26
CA VAL A 52 4.30 0.97 -28.29
C VAL A 52 4.25 -0.55 -28.31
N LYS A 53 4.33 -1.19 -27.13
CA LYS A 53 4.23 -2.64 -26.96
C LYS A 53 2.91 -3.18 -27.50
N MET A 54 1.82 -2.48 -27.20
CA MET A 54 0.48 -2.84 -27.65
C MET A 54 0.29 -2.73 -29.16
N ILE A 55 0.85 -1.69 -29.80
CA ILE A 55 0.82 -1.55 -31.27
C ILE A 55 1.72 -2.60 -31.94
N GLY A 56 2.72 -3.13 -31.22
CA GLY A 56 3.65 -4.14 -31.74
C GLY A 56 4.76 -3.55 -32.59
N TRP A 57 5.27 -2.36 -32.23
CA TRP A 57 6.38 -1.72 -32.94
C TRP A 57 7.69 -1.86 -32.18
N ASP A 58 8.71 -2.41 -32.86
CA ASP A 58 10.08 -2.45 -32.33
C ASP A 58 10.81 -1.10 -32.46
N GLN A 59 10.56 -0.39 -33.56
CA GLN A 59 11.14 0.94 -33.85
C GLN A 59 10.02 1.94 -34.15
N PRO A 60 9.44 2.56 -33.11
CA PRO A 60 8.27 3.45 -33.27
C PRO A 60 8.63 4.84 -33.81
N ILE A 61 9.86 5.30 -33.62
CA ILE A 61 10.28 6.67 -33.96
C ILE A 61 10.18 6.92 -35.47
N GLY A 62 9.59 8.05 -35.85
CA GLY A 62 9.40 8.46 -37.25
C GLY A 62 8.22 7.79 -37.95
N LYS A 63 7.57 6.79 -37.35
CA LYS A 63 6.36 6.19 -37.93
C LYS A 63 5.21 7.18 -37.92
N ARG A 64 4.34 7.06 -38.93
CA ARG A 64 3.12 7.86 -39.00
C ARG A 64 2.12 7.35 -37.97
N PHE A 65 1.52 8.29 -37.26
CA PHE A 65 0.53 8.01 -36.23
C PHE A 65 -0.56 9.08 -36.28
N GLY A 66 -1.72 8.76 -35.72
CA GLY A 66 -2.74 9.76 -35.51
C GLY A 66 -3.96 9.21 -34.79
N ARG A 67 -4.84 10.11 -34.38
CA ARG A 67 -5.95 9.83 -33.46
C ARG A 67 -7.22 9.46 -34.22
N ALA A 68 -8.04 8.56 -33.64
CA ALA A 68 -9.36 8.18 -34.17
C ALA A 68 -9.35 7.78 -35.67
N GLY A 69 -8.29 7.08 -36.10
CA GLY A 69 -8.14 6.62 -37.49
C GLY A 69 -7.63 7.68 -38.48
N ARG A 70 -7.45 8.94 -38.08
CA ARG A 70 -6.85 9.98 -38.92
C ARG A 70 -5.35 10.06 -38.65
N ILE A 71 -4.55 9.64 -39.62
CA ILE A 71 -3.08 9.76 -39.56
C ILE A 71 -2.67 11.18 -39.93
N ASP A 72 -2.36 11.98 -38.92
CA ASP A 72 -2.05 13.42 -39.02
C ASP A 72 -0.67 13.78 -38.47
N GLY A 73 0.09 12.81 -37.98
CA GLY A 73 1.38 13.09 -37.36
C GLY A 73 2.41 11.97 -37.44
N VAL A 74 3.48 12.18 -36.69
CA VAL A 74 4.62 11.28 -36.55
C VAL A 74 5.02 11.15 -35.10
N ILE A 75 5.55 9.98 -34.74
CA ILE A 75 6.06 9.72 -33.40
C ILE A 75 7.48 10.25 -33.31
N VAL A 76 7.74 11.10 -32.31
CA VAL A 76 9.06 11.72 -32.09
C VAL A 76 9.79 11.15 -30.88
N GLY A 77 9.07 10.49 -29.97
CA GLY A 77 9.64 9.91 -28.78
C GLY A 77 8.73 8.89 -28.11
N VAL A 78 9.36 8.09 -27.25
CA VAL A 78 8.71 7.14 -26.35
C VAL A 78 9.16 7.48 -24.94
N ILE A 79 8.21 7.66 -24.04
CA ILE A 79 8.46 7.90 -22.62
C ILE A 79 8.20 6.63 -21.80
N GLY A 80 8.83 6.55 -20.63
CA GLY A 80 8.66 5.45 -19.69
C GLY A 80 7.22 5.36 -19.20
N ASP A 81 6.79 4.16 -18.84
CA ASP A 81 5.50 3.97 -18.20
C ASP A 81 5.48 4.59 -16.80
N PHE A 82 4.45 5.39 -16.50
CA PHE A 82 4.27 6.02 -15.20
C PHE A 82 2.82 5.97 -14.73
N HIS A 83 2.61 6.01 -13.42
CA HIS A 83 1.29 5.85 -12.81
C HIS A 83 0.55 7.20 -12.73
N LEU A 84 -0.52 7.33 -13.49
CA LEU A 84 -1.42 8.50 -13.48
C LEU A 84 -2.65 8.32 -12.58
N GLY A 85 -2.92 7.10 -12.10
CA GLY A 85 -4.13 6.76 -11.36
C GLY A 85 -3.90 5.62 -10.35
N SER A 86 -4.98 4.92 -9.98
CA SER A 86 -4.92 3.80 -9.03
C SER A 86 -3.96 2.69 -9.49
N LEU A 87 -3.22 2.12 -8.54
CA LEU A 87 -2.30 0.99 -8.74
C LEU A 87 -3.02 -0.33 -9.08
N HIS A 88 -4.35 -0.37 -8.94
CA HIS A 88 -5.16 -1.53 -9.32
C HIS A 88 -5.27 -1.70 -10.83
N HIS A 89 -5.08 -0.63 -11.60
CA HIS A 89 -5.19 -0.66 -13.05
C HIS A 89 -3.81 -0.72 -13.69
N GLN A 90 -3.72 -1.50 -14.77
CA GLN A 90 -2.54 -1.46 -15.64
C GLN A 90 -2.40 -0.07 -16.23
N ILE A 91 -1.16 0.34 -16.49
CA ILE A 91 -0.89 1.63 -17.13
C ILE A 91 -1.52 1.56 -18.53
N PRO A 92 -2.48 2.44 -18.86
CA PRO A 92 -3.12 2.40 -20.17
C PRO A 92 -2.12 2.80 -21.27
N PRO A 93 -2.41 2.49 -22.53
CA PRO A 93 -1.66 3.05 -23.64
C PRO A 93 -1.93 4.56 -23.72
N LEU A 94 -0.88 5.36 -23.63
CA LEU A 94 -0.95 6.82 -23.55
C LEU A 94 -0.33 7.49 -24.77
N VAL A 95 -0.97 8.57 -25.22
CA VAL A 95 -0.52 9.43 -26.31
C VAL A 95 -0.45 10.85 -25.80
N PHE A 96 0.70 11.49 -25.99
CA PHE A 96 0.93 12.87 -25.65
C PHE A 96 1.23 13.69 -26.90
N ARG A 97 0.75 14.92 -26.91
CA ARG A 97 1.05 15.91 -27.95
C ARG A 97 1.07 17.29 -27.33
N GLN A 98 1.61 18.26 -28.06
CA GLN A 98 1.49 19.64 -27.66
C GLN A 98 0.10 20.18 -28.01
N GLY A 99 -0.59 20.78 -27.03
CA GLY A 99 -1.99 21.15 -27.21
C GLY A 99 -2.50 22.15 -26.18
N SER A 100 -3.82 22.18 -26.00
CA SER A 100 -4.44 23.11 -25.07
C SER A 100 -4.24 22.64 -23.64
N ILE A 101 -3.58 23.48 -22.83
CA ILE A 101 -3.36 23.20 -21.42
C ILE A 101 -4.69 23.34 -20.67
N LYS A 102 -5.15 22.24 -20.07
CA LYS A 102 -6.36 22.22 -19.21
C LYS A 102 -6.04 22.46 -17.74
N PHE A 103 -4.86 22.00 -17.30
CA PHE A 103 -4.39 22.10 -15.93
C PHE A 103 -2.97 22.65 -15.94
N LEU A 104 -2.69 23.57 -15.01
CA LEU A 104 -1.34 24.05 -14.76
C LEU A 104 -0.81 23.36 -13.50
N TYR A 105 0.30 22.64 -13.63
CA TYR A 105 0.98 22.04 -12.50
C TYR A 105 2.08 22.99 -12.01
N LEU A 106 2.07 23.28 -10.71
CA LEU A 106 3.05 24.15 -10.08
C LEU A 106 3.73 23.37 -8.96
N LYS A 107 5.06 23.38 -8.96
CA LYS A 107 5.88 22.82 -7.87
C LYS A 107 6.27 23.95 -6.95
N ILE A 108 5.78 23.90 -5.71
CA ILE A 108 5.96 24.96 -4.72
C ILE A 108 6.78 24.39 -3.55
N ALA A 109 7.71 25.18 -3.00
CA ALA A 109 8.41 24.80 -1.79
C ALA A 109 7.43 24.78 -0.60
N PRO A 110 7.54 23.84 0.35
CA PRO A 110 6.57 23.72 1.44
C PRO A 110 6.60 24.89 2.44
N GLN A 111 7.62 25.75 2.36
CA GLN A 111 7.82 26.91 3.22
C GLN A 111 6.93 28.06 2.74
N ASN A 112 6.14 28.68 3.64
CA ASN A 112 5.28 29.84 3.34
C ASN A 112 4.19 29.57 2.27
N MET A 113 3.52 28.42 2.39
CA MET A 113 2.44 28.02 1.49
C MET A 113 1.29 29.05 1.42
N PRO A 114 0.77 29.60 2.54
CA PRO A 114 -0.34 30.56 2.49
C PRO A 114 0.00 31.81 1.68
N GLU A 115 1.19 32.37 1.90
CA GLU A 115 1.67 33.57 1.21
C GLU A 115 1.87 33.30 -0.29
N THR A 116 2.42 32.13 -0.61
CA THR A 116 2.66 31.74 -2.01
C THR A 116 1.35 31.54 -2.77
N LEU A 117 0.35 30.89 -2.15
CA LEU A 117 -0.98 30.72 -2.76
C LEU A 117 -1.70 32.05 -2.93
N GLN A 118 -1.56 32.98 -1.99
CA GLN A 118 -2.11 34.33 -2.12
C GLN A 118 -1.47 35.08 -3.30
N PHE A 119 -0.14 35.00 -3.43
CA PHE A 119 0.59 35.60 -4.55
C PHE A 119 0.16 35.02 -5.90
N ILE A 120 0.08 33.69 -6.02
CA ILE A 120 -0.39 33.01 -7.24
C ILE A 120 -1.83 33.43 -7.56
N GLY A 121 -2.71 33.50 -6.56
CA GLY A 121 -4.10 33.92 -6.75
C GLY A 121 -4.24 35.36 -7.23
N GLN A 122 -3.39 36.28 -6.76
CA GLN A 122 -3.34 37.66 -7.25
C GLN A 122 -2.88 37.72 -8.70
N MET A 123 -1.75 37.08 -9.03
CA MET A 123 -1.26 37.00 -10.41
C MET A 123 -2.29 36.38 -11.36
N TRP A 124 -2.98 35.33 -10.93
CA TRP A 124 -4.01 34.68 -11.73
C TRP A 124 -5.15 35.65 -12.06
N LYS A 125 -5.58 36.46 -11.09
CA LYS A 125 -6.65 37.44 -11.28
C LYS A 125 -6.23 38.57 -12.23
N GLU A 126 -4.95 38.95 -12.23
CA GLU A 126 -4.40 39.95 -13.15
C GLU A 126 -4.31 39.41 -14.59
N LEU A 127 -3.82 38.18 -14.76
CA LEU A 127 -3.61 37.57 -16.07
C LEU A 127 -4.90 37.03 -16.70
N LEU A 128 -5.83 36.52 -15.89
CA LEU A 128 -7.05 35.83 -16.31
C LEU A 128 -8.26 36.24 -15.45
N PRO A 129 -8.70 37.52 -15.51
CA PRO A 129 -9.77 38.04 -14.66
C PRO A 129 -11.12 37.32 -14.85
N GLU A 130 -11.36 36.79 -16.04
CA GLU A 130 -12.58 36.06 -16.42
C GLU A 130 -12.61 34.61 -15.90
N ARG A 131 -11.54 34.10 -15.28
CA ARG A 131 -11.45 32.72 -14.79
C ARG A 131 -11.21 32.67 -13.29
N PRO A 132 -12.07 32.02 -12.49
CA PRO A 132 -11.84 31.90 -11.06
C PRO A 132 -10.57 31.10 -10.79
N PHE A 133 -9.76 31.59 -9.85
CA PHE A 133 -8.60 30.85 -9.36
C PHE A 133 -9.10 29.66 -8.54
N THR A 134 -8.96 28.47 -9.10
CA THR A 134 -9.25 27.21 -8.42
C THR A 134 -7.99 26.36 -8.41
N TYR A 135 -7.64 25.84 -7.25
CA TYR A 135 -6.49 24.96 -7.07
C TYR A 135 -6.88 23.75 -6.24
N ALA A 136 -6.13 22.68 -6.40
CA ALA A 136 -6.19 21.50 -5.56
C ALA A 136 -4.76 20.98 -5.41
N PHE A 137 -4.40 20.52 -4.22
CA PHE A 137 -3.12 19.85 -4.05
C PHE A 137 -3.16 18.48 -4.72
N LEU A 138 -2.04 18.09 -5.33
CA LEU A 138 -1.98 16.86 -6.12
C LEU A 138 -2.08 15.62 -5.22
N ASP A 139 -1.45 15.65 -4.04
CA ASP A 139 -1.57 14.63 -2.99
C ASP A 139 -3.03 14.47 -2.54
N GLU A 140 -3.71 15.56 -2.16
CA GLU A 140 -5.12 15.51 -1.75
C GLU A 140 -6.00 14.92 -2.86
N LYS A 141 -5.75 15.31 -4.12
CA LYS A 141 -6.54 14.83 -5.26
C LYS A 141 -6.27 13.36 -5.57
N LEU A 142 -5.01 12.90 -5.46
CA LEU A 142 -4.65 11.49 -5.63
C LEU A 142 -5.21 10.65 -4.48
N ASP A 143 -5.08 11.11 -3.23
CA ASP A 143 -5.56 10.42 -2.04
C ASP A 143 -7.08 10.28 -2.06
N ARG A 144 -7.80 11.39 -2.32
CA ARG A 144 -9.27 11.41 -2.31
C ARG A 144 -9.90 10.60 -3.45
N THR A 145 -9.28 10.61 -4.63
CA THR A 145 -9.87 9.94 -5.80
C THR A 145 -9.52 8.45 -5.84
N ASN A 146 -8.32 8.06 -5.37
CA ASN A 146 -7.81 6.70 -5.57
C ASN A 146 -7.57 5.91 -4.27
N TYR A 147 -7.29 6.55 -3.12
CA TYR A 147 -6.85 5.86 -1.90
C TYR A 147 -7.78 6.02 -0.69
N GLU A 148 -8.79 6.88 -0.73
CA GLU A 148 -9.68 7.13 0.41
C GLU A 148 -10.34 5.84 0.94
N LYS A 149 -10.79 4.97 0.02
CA LYS A 149 -11.37 3.66 0.38
C LYS A 149 -10.35 2.73 1.01
N GLU A 150 -9.12 2.72 0.51
CA GLU A 150 -8.05 1.88 1.05
C GLU A 150 -7.65 2.33 2.46
N ILE A 151 -7.55 3.65 2.68
CA ILE A 151 -7.26 4.22 4.00
C ILE A 151 -8.38 3.89 4.99
N GLN A 152 -9.65 4.06 4.59
CA GLN A 152 -10.80 3.72 5.45
C GLN A 152 -10.83 2.22 5.77
N LEU A 153 -10.63 1.35 4.78
CA LEU A 153 -10.53 -0.09 5.00
C LEU A 153 -9.39 -0.43 5.95
N SER A 154 -8.21 0.16 5.75
CA SER A 154 -7.04 -0.02 6.63
C SER A 154 -7.35 0.38 8.07
N GLN A 155 -8.02 1.51 8.29
CA GLN A 155 -8.44 1.95 9.63
C GLN A 155 -9.43 0.97 10.27
N VAL A 156 -10.43 0.52 9.52
CA VAL A 156 -11.42 -0.45 10.00
C VAL A 156 -10.75 -1.78 10.34
N PHE A 157 -9.92 -2.32 9.45
CA PHE A 157 -9.17 -3.56 9.70
C PHE A 157 -8.21 -3.43 10.87
N SER A 158 -7.56 -2.28 11.04
CA SER A 158 -6.69 -2.02 12.19
C SER A 158 -7.46 -2.04 13.50
N ALA A 159 -8.63 -1.41 13.54
CA ALA A 159 -9.50 -1.42 14.73
C ALA A 159 -10.00 -2.83 15.05
N PHE A 160 -10.49 -3.58 14.06
CA PHE A 160 -10.93 -4.97 14.25
C PHE A 160 -9.77 -5.89 14.66
N SER A 161 -8.58 -5.69 14.11
CA SER A 161 -7.39 -6.46 14.49
C SER A 161 -6.99 -6.18 15.94
N ALA A 162 -7.00 -4.91 16.37
CA ALA A 162 -6.73 -4.56 17.77
C ALA A 162 -7.75 -5.18 18.73
N LEU A 163 -9.04 -5.15 18.37
CA LEU A 163 -10.10 -5.82 19.15
C LEU A 163 -9.91 -7.34 19.19
N ALA A 164 -9.61 -7.97 18.05
CA ALA A 164 -9.38 -9.41 17.96
C ALA A 164 -8.18 -9.84 18.82
N ILE A 165 -7.09 -9.07 18.82
CA ILE A 165 -5.93 -9.30 19.68
C ILE A 165 -6.33 -9.19 21.15
N LEU A 166 -7.07 -8.15 21.53
CA LEU A 166 -7.52 -7.95 22.92
C LEU A 166 -8.39 -9.11 23.40
N ILE A 167 -9.39 -9.51 22.59
CA ILE A 167 -10.27 -10.65 22.90
C ILE A 167 -9.47 -11.96 22.98
N SER A 168 -8.52 -12.17 22.08
CA SER A 168 -7.64 -13.35 22.10
C SER A 168 -6.78 -13.40 23.36
N CYS A 169 -6.21 -12.27 23.79
CA CYS A 169 -5.46 -12.17 25.04
C CYS A 169 -6.33 -12.46 26.27
N LEU A 170 -7.57 -11.94 26.31
CA LEU A 170 -8.52 -12.24 27.37
C LEU A 170 -8.91 -13.73 27.40
N GLY A 171 -9.13 -14.33 26.23
CA GLY A 171 -9.41 -15.76 26.09
C GLY A 171 -8.25 -16.64 26.58
N LEU A 172 -7.03 -16.29 26.20
CA LEU A 172 -5.81 -16.96 26.67
C LEU A 172 -5.68 -16.84 28.19
N LEU A 173 -5.85 -15.64 28.75
CA LEU A 173 -5.81 -15.40 30.19
C LEU A 173 -6.87 -16.22 30.94
N GLY A 174 -8.09 -16.30 30.41
CA GLY A 174 -9.18 -17.09 30.96
C GLY A 174 -8.86 -18.59 30.96
N LEU A 175 -8.38 -19.12 29.83
CA LEU A 175 -7.97 -20.52 29.69
C LEU A 175 -6.84 -20.88 30.64
N VAL A 176 -5.80 -20.05 30.73
CA VAL A 176 -4.67 -20.28 31.64
C VAL A 176 -5.14 -20.26 33.09
N SER A 177 -5.97 -19.29 33.48
CA SER A 177 -6.49 -19.18 34.85
C SER A 177 -7.31 -20.41 35.24
N PHE A 178 -8.21 -20.84 34.36
CA PHE A 178 -9.03 -22.05 34.58
C PHE A 178 -8.20 -23.33 34.70
N MET A 179 -7.16 -23.48 33.86
CA MET A 179 -6.28 -24.64 33.94
C MET A 179 -5.42 -24.65 35.21
N VAL A 180 -4.90 -23.49 35.61
CA VAL A 180 -4.14 -23.37 36.87
C VAL A 180 -5.02 -23.76 38.04
N GLU A 181 -6.27 -23.28 38.09
CA GLU A 181 -7.23 -23.61 39.14
C GLU A 181 -7.52 -25.12 39.19
N ARG A 182 -7.80 -25.75 38.04
CA ARG A 182 -8.03 -27.21 37.97
C ARG A 182 -6.82 -28.05 38.34
N ARG A 183 -5.60 -27.57 38.05
CA ARG A 183 -4.36 -28.29 38.37
C ARG A 183 -3.73 -27.86 39.70
N THR A 184 -4.42 -27.05 40.53
CA THR A 184 -3.92 -26.60 41.84
C THR A 184 -3.55 -27.76 42.76
N LYS A 185 -4.37 -28.84 42.81
CA LYS A 185 -4.07 -30.04 43.62
C LYS A 185 -2.78 -30.74 43.15
N GLU A 186 -2.55 -30.84 41.84
CA GLU A 186 -1.34 -31.43 41.28
C GLU A 186 -0.10 -30.58 41.54
N ILE A 187 -0.22 -29.26 41.38
CA ILE A 187 0.84 -28.27 41.68
C ILE A 187 1.20 -28.35 43.17
N GLY A 188 0.22 -28.41 44.06
CA GLY A 188 0.41 -28.53 45.51
C GLY A 188 1.16 -29.80 45.90
N ILE A 189 0.74 -30.96 45.37
CA ILE A 189 1.42 -32.25 45.63
C ILE A 189 2.87 -32.21 45.14
N ARG A 190 3.11 -31.74 43.91
CA ARG A 190 4.47 -31.64 43.36
C ARG A 190 5.36 -30.72 44.18
N LYS A 191 4.82 -29.61 44.69
CA LYS A 191 5.55 -28.66 45.54
C LYS A 191 5.94 -29.27 46.89
N VAL A 192 5.06 -30.08 47.49
CA VAL A 192 5.36 -30.84 48.73
C VAL A 192 6.41 -31.93 48.49
N VAL A 193 6.44 -32.53 47.30
CA VAL A 193 7.45 -33.52 46.88
C VAL A 193 8.79 -32.84 46.49
N GLY A 194 8.89 -31.50 46.56
CA GLY A 194 10.13 -30.76 46.34
C GLY A 194 10.36 -30.30 44.89
N ALA A 195 9.34 -30.36 44.03
CA ALA A 195 9.44 -29.81 42.68
C ALA A 195 9.65 -28.29 42.74
N SER A 196 10.58 -27.78 41.92
CA SER A 196 10.85 -26.36 41.85
C SER A 196 9.73 -25.61 41.14
N GLU A 197 9.60 -24.31 41.43
CA GLU A 197 8.66 -23.42 40.71
C GLU A 197 8.95 -23.38 39.21
N TYR A 198 10.22 -23.61 38.82
CA TYR A 198 10.67 -23.69 37.43
C TYR A 198 10.18 -24.96 36.72
N ASP A 199 10.09 -26.10 37.40
CA ASP A 199 9.60 -27.35 36.80
C ASP A 199 8.12 -27.24 36.45
N ILE A 200 7.34 -26.60 37.34
CA ILE A 200 5.93 -26.31 37.13
C ILE A 200 5.78 -25.31 35.98
N LEU A 201 6.52 -24.21 36.02
CA LEU A 201 6.51 -23.21 34.94
C LEU A 201 6.82 -23.84 33.57
N ARG A 202 7.87 -24.65 33.48
CA ARG A 202 8.32 -25.27 32.22
C ARG A 202 7.28 -26.22 31.64
N LEU A 203 6.60 -27.00 32.47
CA LEU A 203 5.57 -27.94 32.01
C LEU A 203 4.42 -27.19 31.33
N PHE A 204 3.84 -26.22 32.02
CA PHE A 204 2.69 -25.46 31.51
C PHE A 204 3.08 -24.57 30.33
N LEU A 205 4.23 -23.89 30.42
CA LEU A 205 4.71 -23.05 29.33
C LEU A 205 4.93 -23.87 28.05
N LYS A 206 5.44 -25.10 28.16
CA LYS A 206 5.59 -26.01 27.02
C LYS A 206 4.25 -26.42 26.42
N GLU A 207 3.25 -26.77 27.24
CA GLU A 207 1.89 -27.11 26.75
C GLU A 207 1.28 -25.93 25.98
N PHE A 208 1.38 -24.71 26.51
CA PHE A 208 0.83 -23.51 25.86
C PHE A 208 1.58 -23.09 24.61
N LEU A 209 2.91 -23.04 24.67
CA LEU A 209 3.71 -22.69 23.50
C LEU A 209 3.51 -23.69 22.37
N PHE A 210 3.37 -24.98 22.68
CA PHE A 210 3.06 -26.01 21.68
C PHE A 210 1.73 -25.73 20.95
N LEU A 211 0.68 -25.38 21.69
CA LEU A 211 -0.61 -24.98 21.09
C LEU A 211 -0.45 -23.74 20.20
N VAL A 212 0.30 -22.72 20.64
CA VAL A 212 0.54 -21.50 19.86
C VAL A 212 1.36 -21.79 18.59
N VAL A 213 2.32 -22.72 18.66
CA VAL A 213 3.07 -23.16 17.47
C VAL A 213 2.13 -23.82 16.46
N ILE A 214 1.22 -24.69 16.90
CA ILE A 214 0.22 -25.30 16.02
C ILE A 214 -0.70 -24.23 15.42
N SER A 215 -1.18 -23.28 16.24
CA SER A 215 -2.00 -22.17 15.75
C SER A 215 -1.27 -21.35 14.69
N ASN A 216 0.01 -21.02 14.90
CA ASN A 216 0.82 -20.31 13.92
C ASN A 216 1.04 -21.13 12.64
N ALA A 217 1.29 -22.44 12.77
CA ALA A 217 1.49 -23.32 11.62
C ALA A 217 0.25 -23.41 10.71
N ILE A 218 -0.95 -23.15 11.25
CA ILE A 218 -2.20 -23.12 10.47
C ILE A 218 -2.52 -21.70 10.01
N ALA A 219 -2.40 -20.70 10.90
CA ALA A 219 -2.80 -19.33 10.61
C ALA A 219 -1.88 -18.63 9.60
N LEU A 220 -0.55 -18.82 9.69
CA LEU A 220 0.40 -18.15 8.80
C LEU A 220 0.25 -18.56 7.33
N PRO A 221 0.10 -19.86 6.98
CA PRO A 221 -0.16 -20.24 5.58
C PRO A 221 -1.48 -19.70 5.04
N ILE A 222 -2.54 -19.71 5.86
CA ILE A 222 -3.85 -19.17 5.45
C ILE A 222 -3.74 -17.66 5.20
N ALA A 223 -3.08 -16.94 6.10
CA ALA A 223 -2.84 -15.50 5.95
C ALA A 223 -1.98 -15.19 4.72
N TYR A 224 -0.94 -15.99 4.49
CA TYR A 224 -0.08 -15.87 3.31
C TYR A 224 -0.87 -16.08 2.02
N TRP A 225 -1.70 -17.12 1.96
CA TRP A 225 -2.56 -17.38 0.81
C TRP A 225 -3.56 -16.25 0.56
N GLY A 226 -4.22 -15.75 1.61
CA GLY A 226 -5.17 -14.64 1.50
C GLY A 226 -4.52 -13.35 1.00
N ILE A 227 -3.34 -13.01 1.53
CA ILE A 227 -2.57 -11.84 1.07
C ILE A 227 -2.11 -12.03 -0.37
N HIS A 228 -1.65 -13.22 -0.75
CA HIS A 228 -1.23 -13.48 -2.13
C HIS A 228 -2.39 -13.30 -3.12
N GLN A 229 -3.56 -13.86 -2.80
CA GLN A 229 -4.77 -13.72 -3.62
C GLN A 229 -5.23 -12.26 -3.72
N TRP A 230 -5.10 -11.50 -2.63
CA TRP A 230 -5.42 -10.07 -2.64
C TRP A 230 -4.39 -9.26 -3.45
N LEU A 231 -3.10 -9.55 -3.32
CA LEU A 231 -2.05 -8.88 -4.09
C LEU A 231 -2.11 -9.19 -5.60
N GLU A 232 -2.72 -10.31 -6.01
CA GLU A 232 -3.00 -10.60 -7.42
C GLU A 232 -3.97 -9.62 -8.08
N SER A 233 -4.84 -8.94 -7.34
CA SER A 233 -5.72 -7.92 -7.94
C SER A 233 -5.00 -6.60 -8.26
N PHE A 234 -3.72 -6.48 -7.92
CA PHE A 234 -2.91 -5.29 -8.18
C PHE A 234 -1.99 -5.55 -9.38
N ALA A 235 -2.04 -4.65 -10.37
CA ALA A 235 -1.15 -4.71 -11.54
C ALA A 235 0.32 -4.52 -11.14
N TYR A 236 0.57 -3.68 -10.12
CA TYR A 236 1.87 -3.45 -9.51
C TYR A 236 1.82 -3.83 -8.04
N ARG A 237 2.42 -4.97 -7.71
CA ARG A 237 2.37 -5.56 -6.36
C ARG A 237 3.75 -5.65 -5.74
N THR A 238 3.82 -5.37 -4.45
CA THR A 238 4.95 -5.79 -3.62
C THR A 238 4.89 -7.30 -3.40
N GLN A 239 6.04 -7.96 -3.26
CA GLN A 239 6.07 -9.36 -2.88
C GLN A 239 5.77 -9.48 -1.39
N ALA A 240 4.94 -10.45 -1.00
CA ALA A 240 4.65 -10.72 0.40
C ALA A 240 5.94 -11.19 1.09
N ASP A 241 6.57 -10.30 1.86
CA ASP A 241 7.82 -10.61 2.53
C ASP A 241 7.57 -11.57 3.71
N ILE A 242 8.29 -12.70 3.67
CA ILE A 242 8.25 -13.75 4.70
C ILE A 242 8.70 -13.18 6.06
N THR A 243 9.46 -12.08 6.07
CA THR A 243 9.88 -11.38 7.31
C THR A 243 8.68 -10.95 8.17
N ILE A 244 7.57 -10.51 7.56
CA ILE A 244 6.38 -10.05 8.30
C ILE A 244 5.71 -11.22 9.01
N PHE A 245 5.59 -12.37 8.33
CA PHE A 245 4.98 -13.58 8.89
C PHE A 245 5.83 -14.19 9.99
N THR A 246 7.14 -14.28 9.77
CA THR A 246 8.09 -14.79 10.78
C THR A 246 8.17 -13.86 11.99
N GLY A 247 8.21 -12.54 11.79
CA GLY A 247 8.14 -11.55 12.85
C GLY A 247 6.84 -11.65 13.67
N THR A 248 5.70 -11.82 13.00
CA THR A 248 4.39 -12.00 13.67
C THR A 248 4.33 -13.30 14.47
N GLY A 249 4.86 -14.40 13.95
CA GLY A 249 4.94 -15.67 14.67
C GLY A 249 5.82 -15.58 15.92
N LEU A 250 6.97 -14.91 15.82
CA LEU A 250 7.85 -14.66 16.97
C LEU A 250 7.20 -13.76 18.01
N LEU A 251 6.53 -12.69 17.56
CA LEU A 251 5.83 -11.76 18.45
C LEU A 251 4.69 -12.45 19.22
N THR A 252 3.90 -13.30 18.56
CA THR A 252 2.82 -14.04 19.22
C THR A 252 3.33 -15.06 20.24
N LEU A 253 4.43 -15.76 19.93
CA LEU A 253 5.11 -16.64 20.89
C LEU A 253 5.67 -15.86 22.09
N PHE A 254 6.26 -14.69 21.84
CA PHE A 254 6.81 -13.84 22.89
C PHE A 254 5.72 -13.32 23.84
N ILE A 255 4.63 -12.77 23.30
CA ILE A 255 3.50 -12.28 24.09
C ILE A 255 2.90 -13.43 24.91
N THR A 256 2.63 -14.57 24.28
CA THR A 256 2.07 -15.74 24.99
C THR A 256 3.00 -16.22 26.09
N GLY A 257 4.31 -16.30 25.81
CA GLY A 257 5.31 -16.71 26.78
C GLY A 257 5.34 -15.81 28.02
N ILE A 258 5.30 -14.48 27.81
CA ILE A 258 5.23 -13.51 28.91
C ILE A 258 3.94 -13.66 29.70
N THR A 259 2.78 -13.69 29.02
CA THR A 259 1.47 -13.74 29.68
C THR A 259 1.29 -15.00 30.51
N VAL A 260 1.57 -16.16 29.92
CA VAL A 260 1.45 -17.47 30.57
C VAL A 260 2.49 -17.59 31.69
N GLY A 261 3.74 -17.19 31.42
CA GLY A 261 4.82 -17.25 32.40
C GLY A 261 4.55 -16.40 33.63
N PHE A 262 4.10 -15.15 33.43
CA PHE A 262 3.71 -14.25 34.51
C PHE A 262 2.58 -14.84 35.37
N LEU A 263 1.53 -15.38 34.73
CA LEU A 263 0.37 -15.91 35.44
C LEU A 263 0.71 -17.18 36.24
N ILE A 264 1.54 -18.06 35.69
CA ILE A 264 1.99 -19.27 36.41
C ILE A 264 2.90 -18.89 37.57
N LEU A 265 3.89 -18.02 37.37
CA LEU A 265 4.79 -17.59 38.45
C LEU A 265 4.03 -16.91 39.59
N LYS A 266 3.07 -16.03 39.25
CA LYS A 266 2.22 -15.37 40.25
C LYS A 266 1.43 -16.37 41.09
N ASN A 267 0.88 -17.43 40.49
CA ASN A 267 0.10 -18.43 41.20
C ASN A 267 0.97 -19.47 41.92
N ALA A 268 2.09 -19.88 41.33
CA ALA A 268 3.04 -20.80 41.93
C ALA A 268 3.67 -20.22 43.20
N ARG A 269 3.84 -18.89 43.31
CA ARG A 269 4.33 -18.21 44.51
C ARG A 269 3.30 -18.07 45.64
N ARG A 270 2.02 -18.39 45.42
CA ARG A 270 1.04 -18.41 46.52
C ARG A 270 1.36 -19.55 47.49
N ASN A 271 1.14 -19.28 48.79
CA ASN A 271 1.53 -20.18 49.86
C ASN A 271 0.66 -21.47 49.82
N PRO A 272 1.24 -22.67 49.72
CA PRO A 272 0.47 -23.92 49.58
C PRO A 272 -0.48 -24.20 50.75
N VAL A 273 -0.24 -23.59 51.92
CA VAL A 273 -1.13 -23.68 53.09
C VAL A 273 -2.50 -23.07 52.82
N ASP A 274 -2.59 -22.03 51.99
CA ASP A 274 -3.88 -21.43 51.60
C ASP A 274 -4.62 -22.29 50.55
N ALA A 275 -3.91 -23.09 49.77
CA ALA A 275 -4.50 -23.97 48.75
C ALA A 275 -5.12 -25.25 49.35
N LEU A 276 -4.71 -25.65 50.56
CA LEU A 276 -5.19 -26.84 51.27
C LEU A 276 -6.21 -26.52 52.37
N ARG A 277 -6.39 -25.25 52.76
CA ARG A 277 -7.34 -24.81 53.81
C ARG A 277 -8.76 -24.51 53.32
N TYR A 278 -9.04 -24.72 52.04
CA TYR A 278 -10.36 -24.51 51.41
C TYR A 278 -11.21 -25.79 51.33
N GLU A 279 -10.92 -26.80 52.15
CA GLU A 279 -11.88 -27.82 52.59
C GLU A 279 -12.19 -27.62 54.08
#